data_AF-A0A537DWJ9-F1
#
_entry.id   AF-A0A537DWJ9-F1
#
_cell.length_a   1.000
_cell.length_b   1.000
_cell.length_c   1.000
_cell.angle_alpha   90.00
_cell.angle_beta   90.00
_cell.angle_gamma   90.00
#
_symmetry.space_group_name_H-M   'P 1'
#
loop_
_entity.id
_entity.type
_entity.pdbx_description
1 polymer ?
#
loop_
_entity_poly.entity_id
_entity_poly.type
_entity_poly.pdbx_seq_one_letter_code
_entity_poly.pdbx_strand_id
1 'polypeptide(L)'
;MPKKEEDPPLGPRARIEVGPEIWDLGPPKRRHERILSKLTRTLAFSSIGTLIVLGPLAVLLSMLGTYYLVGPDLFGPALFGVWAVLIGGFILVMEKTGYARNFEASDFKLSKDRLLATALIFGALITVFYLLTFVAKKP
;
A
#
# COMPACT_ATOMS: atom_id res chain seq x y z
N MET A 1 45.40 -31.80 7.53
CA MET A 1 44.92 -30.76 6.60
C MET A 1 43.48 -31.09 6.22
N PRO A 2 42.46 -30.33 6.65
CA PRO A 2 41.08 -30.58 6.23
C PRO A 2 40.80 -29.87 4.89
N LYS A 3 40.12 -30.60 3.98
CA LYS A 3 39.69 -30.17 2.64
C LYS A 3 38.79 -28.94 2.71
N LYS A 4 39.02 -27.97 1.84
CA LYS A 4 38.06 -26.89 1.54
C LYS A 4 36.85 -27.50 0.83
N GLU A 5 35.69 -27.30 1.41
CA GLU A 5 34.38 -27.60 0.85
C GLU A 5 34.06 -26.49 -0.16
N GLU A 6 33.99 -26.84 -1.44
CA GLU A 6 33.59 -25.92 -2.52
C GLU A 6 32.07 -25.78 -2.52
N ASP A 7 31.57 -24.54 -2.39
CA ASP A 7 30.15 -24.22 -2.52
C ASP A 7 29.64 -24.55 -3.94
N PRO A 8 28.47 -25.19 -4.09
CA PRO A 8 27.92 -25.52 -5.40
C PRO A 8 27.44 -24.26 -6.15
N PRO A 9 27.47 -24.27 -7.50
CA PRO A 9 27.16 -23.09 -8.30
C PRO A 9 25.68 -22.72 -8.19
N LEU A 10 25.41 -21.46 -7.84
CA LEU A 10 24.06 -20.89 -7.83
C LEU A 10 23.48 -20.85 -9.25
N GLY A 11 22.53 -21.75 -9.51
CA GLY A 11 21.71 -21.78 -10.72
C GLY A 11 20.76 -20.56 -10.85
N PRO A 12 20.19 -20.35 -12.04
CA PRO A 12 19.58 -19.08 -12.40
C PRO A 12 18.19 -18.89 -11.77
N ARG A 13 18.02 -17.75 -11.09
CA ARG A 13 16.78 -17.22 -10.48
C ARG A 13 16.31 -18.01 -9.25
N ALA A 14 16.94 -17.70 -8.12
CA ALA A 14 16.30 -17.86 -6.82
C ALA A 14 14.94 -17.18 -6.86
N ARG A 15 13.88 -17.99 -6.89
CA ARG A 15 12.51 -17.55 -6.65
C ARG A 15 12.54 -17.00 -5.23
N ILE A 16 12.41 -15.69 -5.05
CA ILE A 16 12.31 -15.08 -3.73
C ILE A 16 10.97 -15.56 -3.15
N GLU A 17 10.99 -16.70 -2.48
CA GLU A 17 9.89 -17.12 -1.63
C GLU A 17 9.89 -16.16 -0.45
N VAL A 18 8.93 -15.24 -0.47
CA VAL A 18 8.74 -14.26 0.59
C VAL A 18 8.24 -15.01 1.82
N GLY A 19 9.19 -15.45 2.65
CA GLY A 19 8.91 -16.13 3.91
C GLY A 19 8.15 -15.23 4.88
N PRO A 20 7.26 -15.78 5.73
CA PRO A 20 6.45 -15.00 6.67
C PRO A 20 7.27 -14.27 7.74
N GLU A 21 8.59 -14.52 7.84
CA GLU A 21 9.49 -13.85 8.77
C GLU A 21 9.65 -12.33 8.51
N ILE A 22 9.37 -11.82 7.32
CA ILE A 22 9.35 -10.35 7.07
C ILE A 22 8.25 -9.61 7.86
N TRP A 23 7.31 -10.35 8.45
CA TRP A 23 6.21 -9.79 9.27
C TRP A 23 6.38 -10.04 10.77
N ASP A 24 7.38 -10.80 11.23
CA ASP A 24 7.55 -11.13 12.66
C ASP A 24 8.43 -10.08 13.34
N LEU A 25 7.79 -9.06 13.92
CA LEU A 25 8.43 -8.19 14.91
C LEU A 25 8.21 -8.80 16.29
N GLY A 26 9.27 -9.17 17.01
CA GLY A 26 9.10 -9.58 18.40
C GLY A 26 10.38 -9.55 19.25
N PRO A 27 10.43 -8.73 20.32
CA PRO A 27 11.25 -9.05 21.50
C PRO A 27 10.72 -10.36 22.17
N PRO A 28 11.44 -11.00 23.11
CA PRO A 28 11.14 -12.37 23.54
C PRO A 28 9.69 -12.57 24.03
N LYS A 29 8.98 -13.47 23.33
CA LYS A 29 7.52 -13.68 23.33
C LYS A 29 6.97 -14.06 24.71
N ARG A 30 5.97 -13.31 25.21
CA ARG A 30 5.17 -13.69 26.40
C ARG A 30 3.96 -14.52 25.99
N ARG A 31 3.48 -15.38 26.91
CA ARG A 31 2.44 -16.42 26.72
C ARG A 31 1.14 -15.96 26.02
N HIS A 32 0.83 -14.67 26.09
CA HIS A 32 -0.38 -14.05 25.52
C HIS A 32 -0.30 -13.84 23.99
N GLU A 33 0.90 -13.62 23.43
CA GLU A 33 1.09 -13.42 21.98
C GLU A 33 0.91 -14.70 21.17
N ARG A 34 1.00 -15.87 21.81
CA ARG A 34 0.84 -17.18 21.17
C ARG A 34 -0.61 -17.47 20.75
N ILE A 35 -1.57 -16.75 21.34
CA ILE A 35 -3.00 -16.83 20.98
C ILE A 35 -3.31 -15.82 19.87
N LEU A 36 -2.75 -14.62 19.93
CA LEU A 36 -2.85 -13.63 18.85
C LEU A 36 -2.18 -14.12 17.57
N SER A 37 -1.03 -14.78 17.66
CA SER A 37 -0.32 -15.31 16.49
C SER A 37 -1.10 -16.41 15.77
N LYS A 38 -1.97 -17.14 16.47
CA LYS A 38 -2.88 -18.11 15.85
C LYS A 38 -4.03 -17.42 15.10
N LEU A 39 -4.50 -16.27 15.60
CA LEU A 39 -5.53 -15.45 14.97
C LEU A 39 -5.02 -14.70 13.73
N THR A 40 -3.80 -14.18 13.78
CA THR A 40 -3.16 -13.56 12.61
C THR A 40 -2.79 -14.57 11.53
N ARG A 41 -2.49 -15.83 11.89
CA ARG A 41 -2.25 -16.89 10.90
C ARG A 41 -3.50 -17.29 10.12
N THR A 42 -4.69 -17.16 10.70
CA THR A 42 -5.96 -17.35 9.99
C THR A 42 -6.31 -16.17 9.08
N LEU A 43 -5.93 -14.94 9.46
CA LEU A 43 -6.09 -13.74 8.64
C LEU A 43 -5.07 -13.65 7.48
N ALA A 44 -3.88 -14.25 7.63
CA ALA A 44 -2.85 -14.25 6.60
C ALA A 44 -3.23 -15.07 5.36
N PHE A 45 -4.01 -16.15 5.52
CA PHE A 45 -4.51 -16.96 4.39
C PHE A 45 -5.75 -16.38 3.71
N SER A 46 -6.48 -15.47 4.36
CA SER A 46 -7.57 -14.74 3.71
C SER A 46 -7.07 -13.55 2.89
N SER A 47 -5.80 -13.14 3.03
CA SER A 47 -5.25 -11.87 2.54
C SER A 47 -5.47 -11.58 1.06
N ILE A 48 -5.29 -12.55 0.15
CA ILE A 48 -5.47 -12.33 -1.29
C ILE A 48 -6.96 -12.25 -1.67
N GLY A 49 -7.77 -13.21 -1.22
CA GLY A 49 -9.22 -13.21 -1.49
C GLY A 49 -9.93 -12.02 -0.84
N THR A 50 -9.49 -11.62 0.35
CA THR A 50 -9.97 -10.41 1.04
C THR A 50 -9.52 -9.18 0.26
N LEU A 51 -8.29 -9.05 -0.22
CA LEU A 51 -7.90 -7.92 -1.09
C LEU A 51 -8.71 -7.88 -2.40
N ILE A 52 -9.00 -9.02 -3.01
CA ILE A 52 -9.78 -9.12 -4.26
C ILE A 52 -11.25 -8.73 -4.06
N VAL A 53 -11.84 -9.00 -2.90
CA VAL A 53 -13.25 -8.67 -2.62
C VAL A 53 -13.39 -7.32 -1.93
N LEU A 54 -12.56 -7.06 -0.93
CA LEU A 54 -12.59 -5.84 -0.11
C LEU A 54 -11.99 -4.65 -0.86
N GLY A 55 -11.05 -4.86 -1.79
CA GLY A 55 -10.48 -3.80 -2.61
C GLY A 55 -11.53 -3.11 -3.48
N PRO A 56 -12.24 -3.83 -4.37
CA PRO A 56 -13.34 -3.27 -5.15
C PRO A 56 -14.44 -2.69 -4.28
N LEU A 57 -14.78 -3.34 -3.16
CA LEU A 57 -15.78 -2.83 -2.22
C LEU A 57 -15.34 -1.50 -1.60
N ALA A 58 -14.09 -1.36 -1.19
CA ALA A 58 -13.54 -0.12 -0.64
C ALA A 58 -13.55 1.00 -1.69
N VAL A 59 -13.24 0.68 -2.95
CA VAL A 59 -13.35 1.63 -4.06
C VAL A 59 -14.80 2.08 -4.23
N LEU A 60 -15.74 1.15 -4.31
CA LEU A 60 -17.17 1.47 -4.46
C LEU A 60 -17.70 2.29 -3.28
N LEU A 61 -17.33 1.94 -2.05
CA LEU A 61 -17.71 2.70 -0.86
C LEU A 61 -17.10 4.10 -0.86
N SER A 62 -15.85 4.26 -1.30
CA SER A 62 -15.21 5.57 -1.43
C SER A 62 -15.90 6.44 -2.48
N MET A 63 -16.30 5.84 -3.61
CA MET A 63 -17.08 6.53 -4.65
C MET A 63 -18.45 6.93 -4.12
N LEU A 64 -19.17 6.01 -3.49
CA LEU A 64 -20.51 6.27 -2.96
C LEU A 64 -20.46 7.36 -1.88
N GLY A 65 -19.56 7.24 -0.91
CA GLY A 65 -19.39 8.23 0.15
C GLY A 65 -19.02 9.61 -0.38
N THR A 66 -18.08 9.69 -1.32
CA THR A 66 -17.68 10.97 -1.93
C THR A 66 -18.84 11.60 -2.72
N TYR A 67 -19.57 10.80 -3.48
CA TYR A 67 -20.71 11.27 -4.26
C TYR A 67 -21.81 11.85 -3.36
N TYR A 68 -22.15 11.17 -2.27
CA TYR A 68 -23.15 11.67 -1.32
C TYR A 68 -22.70 12.90 -0.54
N LEU A 69 -21.40 13.04 -0.26
CA LEU A 69 -20.87 14.16 0.52
C LEU A 69 -20.76 15.46 -0.28
N VAL A 70 -20.33 15.38 -1.54
CA VAL A 70 -19.92 16.57 -2.31
C VAL A 70 -20.79 16.80 -3.55
N GLY A 71 -21.64 15.84 -3.92
CA GLY A 71 -22.50 15.92 -5.09
C GLY A 71 -21.75 15.76 -6.41
N PRO A 72 -22.48 15.79 -7.54
CA PRO A 72 -21.93 15.45 -8.86
C PRO A 72 -20.91 16.46 -9.39
N ASP A 73 -21.06 17.74 -9.09
CA ASP A 73 -20.23 18.82 -9.66
C ASP A 73 -18.76 18.76 -9.20
N LEU A 74 -18.52 18.27 -7.98
CA LEU A 74 -17.19 18.19 -7.37
C LEU A 74 -16.73 16.75 -7.17
N PHE A 75 -17.49 15.77 -7.66
CA PHE A 75 -17.24 14.36 -7.40
C PHE A 75 -15.82 13.91 -7.81
N GLY A 76 -15.40 14.23 -9.04
CA GLY A 76 -14.08 13.85 -9.55
C GLY A 76 -12.92 14.37 -8.70
N PRO A 77 -12.80 15.70 -8.51
CA PRO A 77 -11.76 16.30 -7.66
C PRO A 77 -11.81 15.82 -6.22
N ALA A 78 -13.02 15.70 -5.64
CA ALA A 78 -13.19 15.23 -4.27
C ALA A 78 -12.72 13.79 -4.12
N LEU A 79 -13.00 12.92 -5.09
CA LEU A 79 -12.58 11.52 -5.06
C LEU A 79 -11.06 11.42 -5.08
N PHE A 80 -10.39 12.19 -5.95
CA PHE A 80 -8.93 12.26 -5.95
C PHE A 80 -8.37 12.78 -4.63
N GLY A 81 -9.01 13.77 -4.01
CA GLY A 81 -8.63 14.29 -2.69
C GLY A 81 -8.73 13.23 -1.59
N VAL A 82 -9.83 12.48 -1.54
CA VAL A 82 -10.01 11.39 -0.57
C VAL A 82 -8.90 10.35 -0.70
N TRP A 83 -8.61 9.91 -1.93
CA TRP A 83 -7.55 8.93 -2.17
C TRP A 83 -6.14 9.48 -1.89
N ALA A 84 -5.90 10.76 -2.17
CA ALA A 84 -4.64 11.41 -1.82
C ALA A 84 -4.39 11.39 -0.30
N VAL A 85 -5.42 11.70 0.50
CA VAL A 85 -5.33 11.66 1.97
C VAL A 85 -5.15 10.23 2.49
N LEU A 86 -5.89 9.26 1.94
CA LEU A 86 -5.77 7.86 2.37
C LEU A 86 -4.39 7.28 2.06
N ILE A 87 -3.88 7.49 0.84
CA ILE A 87 -2.57 6.99 0.44
C ILE A 87 -1.47 7.75 1.18
N GLY A 88 -1.55 9.08 1.26
CA GLY A 88 -0.58 9.90 1.99
C GLY A 88 -0.53 9.53 3.48
N GLY A 89 -1.69 9.34 4.11
CA GLY A 89 -1.81 8.87 5.49
C GLY A 89 -1.22 7.48 5.70
N PHE A 90 -1.49 6.55 4.78
CA PHE A 90 -0.89 5.22 4.81
C PHE A 90 0.65 5.28 4.74
N ILE A 91 1.21 6.04 3.78
CA ILE A 91 2.66 6.20 3.65
C ILE A 91 3.24 6.78 4.95
N LEU A 92 2.60 7.80 5.52
CA LEU A 92 3.05 8.47 6.74
C LEU A 92 3.01 7.55 7.96
N VAL A 93 1.97 6.72 8.09
CA VAL A 93 1.90 5.69 9.13
C VAL A 93 3.04 4.69 8.97
N MET A 94 3.27 4.18 7.75
CA MET A 94 4.33 3.21 7.47
C MET A 94 5.72 3.78 7.73
N GLU A 95 5.96 5.07 7.43
CA GLU A 95 7.20 5.76 7.78
C GLU A 95 7.35 5.90 9.29
N LYS A 96 6.30 6.34 10.00
CA LYS A 96 6.34 6.56 11.46
C LYS A 96 6.50 5.29 12.28
N THR A 97 5.93 4.18 11.84
CA THR A 97 6.07 2.88 12.52
C THR A 97 7.35 2.14 12.11
N GLY A 98 8.12 2.66 11.15
CA GLY A 98 9.34 2.03 10.65
C GLY A 98 9.10 0.83 9.72
N TYR A 99 7.86 0.59 9.29
CA TYR A 99 7.52 -0.45 8.30
C TYR A 99 7.90 -0.06 6.87
N ALA A 100 8.24 1.21 6.62
CA ALA A 100 8.79 1.65 5.33
C ALA A 100 10.04 0.83 4.91
N ARG A 101 10.81 0.29 5.87
CA ARG A 101 11.97 -0.58 5.60
C ARG A 101 11.61 -1.83 4.79
N ASN A 102 10.38 -2.32 4.91
CA ASN A 102 9.92 -3.52 4.19
C ASN A 102 9.82 -3.26 2.68
N PHE A 103 9.94 -2.00 2.25
CA PHE A 103 9.88 -1.57 0.87
C PHE A 103 11.24 -1.15 0.33
N GLU A 104 12.32 -1.22 1.12
CA GLU A 104 13.66 -0.85 0.68
C GLU A 104 14.23 -1.79 -0.39
N ALA A 105 13.82 -3.07 -0.37
CA ALA A 105 14.16 -4.05 -1.39
C ALA A 105 13.16 -4.08 -2.56
N SER A 106 12.07 -3.32 -2.47
CA SER A 106 11.08 -3.20 -3.54
C SER A 106 11.44 -2.05 -4.48
N ASP A 107 11.05 -2.16 -5.74
CA ASP A 107 11.06 -1.04 -6.69
C ASP A 107 10.21 0.15 -6.19
N PHE A 108 9.31 -0.11 -5.24
CA PHE A 108 8.44 0.88 -4.60
C PHE A 108 8.93 1.30 -3.21
N LYS A 109 10.12 1.91 -3.13
CA LYS A 109 10.66 2.45 -1.87
C LYS A 109 9.74 3.54 -1.28
N LEU A 110 9.18 3.30 -0.09
CA LEU A 110 8.40 4.28 0.66
C LEU A 110 9.33 5.34 1.26
N SER A 111 9.60 6.41 0.52
CA SER A 111 10.35 7.57 0.99
C SER A 111 9.48 8.83 1.02
N LYS A 112 9.96 9.89 1.68
CA LYS A 112 9.33 11.21 1.67
C LYS A 112 9.15 11.76 0.26
N ASP A 113 10.09 11.46 -0.65
CA ASP A 113 10.01 11.87 -2.05
C ASP A 113 8.81 11.21 -2.75
N ARG A 114 8.45 9.97 -2.38
CA ARG A 114 7.24 9.33 -2.89
C ARG A 114 5.97 9.97 -2.35
N LEU A 115 5.96 10.39 -1.08
CA LEU A 115 4.83 11.12 -0.51
C LEU A 115 4.59 12.43 -1.29
N LEU A 116 5.68 13.13 -1.61
CA LEU A 116 5.63 14.34 -2.44
C LEU A 116 5.20 14.03 -3.88
N ALA A 117 5.73 12.97 -4.49
CA ALA A 117 5.33 12.54 -5.83
C ALA A 117 3.84 12.15 -5.90
N THR A 118 3.32 11.44 -4.90
CA THR A 118 1.90 11.10 -4.79
C THR A 118 1.05 12.37 -4.71
N ALA A 119 1.43 13.34 -3.87
CA ALA A 119 0.72 14.62 -3.77
C ALA A 119 0.73 15.39 -5.10
N LEU A 120 1.88 15.42 -5.81
CA LEU A 120 1.98 16.06 -7.12
C LEU A 120 1.12 15.39 -8.18
N ILE A 121 1.07 14.06 -8.23
CA ILE A 121 0.24 13.31 -9.17
C ILE A 121 -1.23 13.65 -8.96
N PHE A 122 -1.72 13.60 -7.72
CA PHE A 122 -3.11 13.94 -7.42
C PHE A 122 -3.42 15.42 -7.72
N GLY A 123 -2.49 16.33 -7.41
CA GLY A 123 -2.63 17.75 -7.76
C GLY A 123 -2.72 17.97 -9.28
N ALA A 124 -1.89 17.27 -10.06
CA ALA A 124 -1.93 17.31 -11.52
C ALA A 124 -3.25 16.76 -12.07
N LEU A 125 -3.73 15.63 -11.56
CA LEU A 125 -5.02 15.05 -11.96
C LEU A 125 -6.19 15.99 -11.69
N ILE A 126 -6.22 16.62 -10.52
CA ILE A 126 -7.24 17.63 -10.16
C ILE A 126 -7.15 18.83 -11.10
N THR A 127 -5.94 19.32 -11.40
CA THR A 127 -5.74 20.44 -12.32
C THR A 127 -6.21 20.12 -13.73
N VAL A 128 -5.86 18.95 -14.26
CA VAL A 128 -6.31 18.48 -15.58
C VAL A 128 -7.83 18.34 -15.61
N PHE A 129 -8.45 17.80 -14.56
CA PHE A 129 -9.91 17.73 -14.46
C PHE A 129 -10.56 19.12 -14.58
N TYR A 130 -10.05 20.11 -13.85
CA TYR A 130 -10.59 21.47 -13.92
C TYR A 130 -10.34 22.12 -15.29
N LEU A 131 -9.19 21.88 -15.93
CA LEU A 131 -8.94 22.35 -17.28
C LEU A 131 -9.91 21.74 -18.29
N LEU A 132 -10.16 20.43 -18.24
CA LEU A 132 -11.09 19.74 -19.13
C LEU A 132 -12.53 20.23 -18.94
N THR A 133 -12.97 20.38 -17.70
CA THR A 133 -14.33 20.89 -17.41
C THR A 133 -14.48 22.36 -17.82
N PHE A 134 -13.44 23.18 -17.64
CA PHE A 134 -13.43 24.57 -18.10
C PHE A 134 -13.52 24.66 -19.63
N VAL A 135 -12.73 23.86 -20.36
CA VAL A 135 -12.78 23.81 -21.82
C VAL A 135 -14.12 23.28 -22.32
N ALA A 136 -14.64 22.21 -21.71
CA ALA A 136 -15.92 21.62 -22.10
C ALA A 136 -17.13 22.52 -21.81
N LYS A 137 -17.01 23.45 -20.85
CA LYS A 137 -18.05 24.45 -20.52
C LYS A 137 -17.90 25.76 -21.30
N LYS A 138 -16.89 25.91 -22.16
CA LYS A 138 -16.84 27.07 -23.06
C LYS A 138 -17.98 26.96 -24.10
N PRO A 139 -18.78 28.03 -24.29
CA PRO A 139 -19.84 28.07 -25.29
C PRO A 139 -19.29 28.03 -26.71
#